data_AF-A0A6A4GI06-F1
#
_entry.id   AF-A0A6A4GI06-F1
#
_cell.length_a   1.000
_cell.length_b   1.000
_cell.length_c   1.000
_cell.angle_alpha   90.00
_cell.angle_beta   90.00
_cell.angle_gamma   90.00
#
_symmetry.space_group_name_H-M   'P 1'
#
loop_
_entity.id
_entity.type
_entity.pdbx_description
1 polymer ?
#
loop_
_entity_poly.entity_id
_entity_poly.type
_entity_poly.pdbx_seq_one_letter_code
_entity_poly.pdbx_strand_id
1 'polypeptide(L)'
;MSSYTLSESDVARALAFQLTAKRIPGSDPWHGGNLHITGSEEIELILASGVCDDEDDDTKISYVQWCIEFRDAQRSLLQSLRAPIEESILIRKQLMTEYESYHHRSITPEVRDNLQTTARARANERLRAIKRKEIESWRREFKEQHKQEELNKAEDRLSEDLTVD
;
A
#
# COMPACT_ATOMS: atom_id res chain seq x y z
N MET A 1 -7.57 -28.62 2.16
CA MET A 1 -7.59 -27.15 2.26
C MET A 1 -6.36 -26.62 1.53
N SER A 2 -6.56 -25.84 0.47
CA SER A 2 -5.46 -25.22 -0.27
C SER A 2 -4.84 -24.13 0.60
N SER A 3 -3.55 -24.21 0.92
CA SER A 3 -2.87 -23.10 1.60
C SER A 3 -2.80 -21.93 0.63
N TYR A 4 -3.60 -20.89 0.84
CA TYR A 4 -3.52 -19.66 0.06
C TYR A 4 -2.19 -18.97 0.41
N THR A 5 -1.15 -19.26 -0.36
CA THR A 5 0.11 -18.53 -0.26
C THR A 5 -0.13 -17.10 -0.71
N LEU A 6 0.11 -16.15 0.19
CA LEU A 6 0.02 -14.73 -0.12
C LEU A 6 1.06 -14.36 -1.17
N SER A 7 0.60 -13.89 -2.32
CA SER A 7 1.48 -13.36 -3.35
C SER A 7 2.05 -12.02 -2.90
N GLU A 8 3.38 -11.91 -2.85
CA GLU A 8 4.07 -10.64 -2.53
C GLU A 8 3.65 -9.50 -3.46
N SER A 9 3.34 -9.82 -4.74
CA SER A 9 2.90 -8.84 -5.71
C SER A 9 1.48 -8.32 -5.41
N ASP A 10 0.59 -9.16 -4.90
CA ASP A 10 -0.76 -8.76 -4.50
C ASP A 10 -0.73 -7.91 -3.23
N VAL A 11 0.09 -8.28 -2.25
CA VAL A 11 0.33 -7.47 -1.04
C VAL A 11 0.87 -6.09 -1.42
N ALA A 12 1.89 -6.03 -2.28
CA ALA A 12 2.48 -4.79 -2.73
C ALA A 12 1.49 -3.91 -3.51
N ARG A 13 0.69 -4.53 -4.39
CA ARG A 13 -0.34 -3.84 -5.18
C ARG A 13 -1.45 -3.30 -4.29
N ALA A 14 -1.98 -4.11 -3.37
CA ALA A 14 -3.00 -3.69 -2.42
C ALA A 14 -2.50 -2.54 -1.52
N LEU A 15 -1.26 -2.64 -1.01
CA LEU A 15 -0.64 -1.56 -0.24
C LEU A 15 -0.53 -0.27 -1.07
N ALA A 16 -0.12 -0.35 -2.34
CA ALA A 16 -0.02 0.82 -3.21
C ALA A 16 -1.38 1.51 -3.40
N PHE A 17 -2.44 0.74 -3.67
CA PHE A 17 -3.80 1.29 -3.81
C PHE A 17 -4.30 1.90 -2.51
N GLN A 18 -4.05 1.25 -1.38
CA GLN A 18 -4.44 1.76 -0.07
C GLN A 18 -3.74 3.08 0.27
N LEU A 19 -2.44 3.20 -0.03
CA LEU A 19 -1.67 4.42 0.23
C LEU A 19 -2.09 5.58 -0.68
N THR A 20 -2.57 5.28 -1.88
CA THR A 20 -2.93 6.29 -2.89
C THR A 20 -4.43 6.59 -2.97
N ALA A 21 -5.25 5.85 -2.23
CA ALA A 21 -6.66 6.10 -2.08
C ALA A 21 -6.93 7.55 -1.64
N LYS A 22 -8.04 8.13 -2.13
CA LYS A 22 -8.42 9.49 -1.79
C LYS A 22 -8.60 9.59 -0.27
N ARG A 23 -7.82 10.46 0.36
CA ARG A 23 -7.95 10.71 1.80
C ARG A 23 -9.28 11.41 2.08
N ILE A 24 -9.97 10.94 3.10
CA ILE A 24 -11.09 11.66 3.67
C ILE A 24 -10.53 12.98 4.25
N PRO A 25 -11.10 14.16 3.94
CA PRO A 25 -10.69 15.41 4.56
C PRO A 25 -10.70 15.30 6.09
N GLY A 26 -9.63 15.75 6.76
CA GLY A 26 -9.51 15.61 8.22
C GLY A 26 -9.04 14.25 8.73
N SER A 27 -8.87 13.25 7.85
CA SER A 27 -8.15 12.02 8.20
C SER A 27 -6.73 12.33 8.66
N ASP A 28 -6.25 11.55 9.60
CA ASP A 28 -4.90 11.71 10.12
C ASP A 28 -3.83 11.45 9.02
N PRO A 29 -2.90 12.42 8.76
CA PRO A 29 -1.83 12.26 7.79
C PRO A 29 -0.75 11.23 8.18
N TRP A 30 -0.64 10.93 9.47
CA TRP A 30 0.27 9.94 10.06
C TRP A 30 -0.15 8.50 9.71
N HIS A 31 -1.41 8.27 9.34
CA HIS A 31 -1.92 6.93 9.06
C HIS A 31 -1.85 6.58 7.56
N GLY A 32 -1.17 5.46 7.27
CA GLY A 32 -1.05 4.87 5.93
C GLY A 32 -2.33 4.14 5.49
N GLY A 33 -3.46 4.84 5.46
CA GLY A 33 -4.78 4.23 5.25
C GLY A 33 -5.31 3.54 6.50
N ASN A 34 -6.20 2.55 6.33
CA ASN A 34 -6.83 1.82 7.45
C ASN A 34 -5.93 0.73 8.10
N LEU A 35 -4.63 0.63 7.78
CA LEU A 35 -3.72 -0.37 8.39
C LEU A 35 -3.44 -0.13 9.87
N HIS A 36 -3.86 1.01 10.42
CA HIS A 36 -3.78 1.33 11.84
C HIS A 36 -4.82 0.61 12.69
N ILE A 37 -5.92 0.14 12.08
CA ILE A 37 -6.95 -0.68 12.73
C ILE A 37 -6.38 -2.08 12.90
N THR A 38 -6.32 -2.57 14.14
CA THR A 38 -5.76 -3.89 14.51
C THR A 38 -6.62 -4.57 15.59
N GLY A 39 -6.45 -5.88 15.77
CA GLY A 39 -7.07 -6.63 16.86
C GLY A 39 -8.59 -6.83 16.67
N SER A 40 -9.38 -6.65 17.73
CA SER A 40 -10.83 -6.89 17.68
C SER A 40 -11.56 -5.95 16.72
N GLU A 41 -11.14 -4.68 16.65
CA GLU A 41 -11.72 -3.69 15.74
C GLU A 41 -11.51 -4.09 14.26
N GLU A 42 -10.37 -4.71 13.95
CA GLU A 42 -10.08 -5.22 12.62
C GLU A 42 -10.97 -6.42 12.26
N ILE A 43 -11.19 -7.33 13.22
CA ILE A 43 -12.08 -8.47 13.04
C ILE A 43 -13.50 -7.98 12.78
N GLU A 44 -14.00 -7.05 13.58
CA GLU A 44 -15.33 -6.46 13.42
C GLU A 44 -15.48 -5.77 12.06
N LEU A 45 -14.46 -5.04 11.61
CA LEU A 45 -14.45 -4.39 10.30
C LEU A 45 -14.53 -5.41 9.15
N ILE A 46 -13.79 -6.52 9.24
CA ILE A 46 -13.81 -7.58 8.22
C ILE A 46 -15.18 -8.25 8.20
N LEU A 47 -15.73 -8.60 9.37
CA LEU A 47 -17.04 -9.24 9.47
C LEU A 47 -18.16 -8.32 8.96
N ALA A 48 -18.10 -7.02 9.24
CA ALA A 48 -19.08 -6.04 8.77
C ALA A 48 -19.08 -5.81 7.25
N SER A 49 -18.09 -6.36 6.51
CA SER A 49 -18.03 -6.23 5.05
C SER A 49 -19.10 -7.06 4.32
N GLY A 50 -19.69 -8.06 4.99
CA GLY A 50 -20.73 -8.93 4.43
C GLY A 50 -20.25 -9.89 3.35
N VAL A 51 -18.94 -9.95 3.06
CA VAL A 51 -18.37 -10.72 1.94
C VAL A 51 -18.63 -12.23 2.08
N CYS A 52 -18.81 -12.72 3.31
CA CYS A 52 -19.01 -14.14 3.60
C CYS A 52 -20.30 -14.41 4.39
N ASP A 53 -21.31 -13.53 4.37
CA ASP A 53 -22.50 -13.67 5.22
C ASP A 53 -23.25 -15.01 5.02
N ASP A 54 -23.26 -15.52 3.79
CA ASP A 54 -23.92 -16.77 3.39
C ASP A 54 -23.07 -18.04 3.61
N GLU A 55 -21.80 -17.89 4.04
CA GLU A 55 -20.87 -19.01 4.24
C GLU A 55 -21.03 -19.63 5.64
N ASP A 56 -20.53 -20.86 5.80
CA ASP A 56 -20.44 -21.52 7.11
C ASP A 56 -19.41 -20.85 8.04
N ASP A 57 -19.52 -21.13 9.35
CA ASP A 57 -18.68 -20.51 10.37
C ASP A 57 -17.18 -20.81 10.17
N ASP A 58 -16.82 -22.02 9.73
CA ASP A 58 -15.42 -22.41 9.50
C ASP A 58 -14.79 -21.64 8.32
N THR A 59 -15.58 -21.42 7.27
CA THR A 59 -15.20 -20.64 6.08
C THR A 59 -15.08 -19.16 6.44
N LYS A 60 -16.00 -18.62 7.24
CA LYS A 60 -15.91 -17.25 7.77
C LYS A 60 -14.65 -17.04 8.61
N ILE A 61 -14.35 -17.97 9.53
CA ILE A 61 -13.14 -17.91 10.35
C ILE A 61 -11.88 -17.95 9.47
N SER A 62 -11.84 -18.85 8.49
CA SER A 62 -10.71 -18.97 7.56
C SER A 62 -10.51 -17.70 6.72
N TYR A 63 -11.59 -17.08 6.26
CA TYR A 63 -11.56 -15.81 5.53
C TYR A 63 -11.03 -14.66 6.41
N VAL A 64 -11.55 -14.51 7.64
CA VAL A 64 -11.09 -13.49 8.59
C VAL A 64 -9.61 -13.66 8.87
N GLN A 65 -9.15 -14.89 9.13
CA GLN A 65 -7.74 -15.18 9.38
C GLN A 65 -6.87 -14.79 8.19
N TRP A 66 -7.29 -15.15 6.97
CA TRP A 66 -6.57 -14.77 5.74
C TRP A 66 -6.51 -13.25 5.56
N CYS A 67 -7.59 -12.52 5.83
CA CYS A 67 -7.61 -11.05 5.77
C CYS A 67 -6.64 -10.42 6.78
N ILE A 68 -6.57 -10.95 8.00
CA ILE A 68 -5.62 -10.49 9.02
C ILE A 68 -4.19 -10.71 8.55
N GLU A 69 -3.86 -11.92 8.10
CA GLU A 69 -2.52 -12.26 7.59
C GLU A 69 -2.11 -11.37 6.40
N PHE A 70 -3.05 -11.11 5.48
CA PHE A 70 -2.82 -10.21 4.35
C PHE A 70 -2.52 -8.79 4.81
N ARG A 71 -3.28 -8.27 5.77
CA ARG A 71 -3.09 -6.92 6.33
C ARG A 71 -1.81 -6.82 7.15
N ASP A 72 -1.43 -7.86 7.88
CA ASP A 72 -0.14 -7.94 8.55
C ASP A 72 1.04 -7.91 7.57
N ALA A 73 0.93 -8.63 6.46
CA ALA A 73 1.92 -8.55 5.38
C ALA A 73 2.02 -7.12 4.82
N GLN A 74 0.89 -6.43 4.62
CA GLN A 74 0.87 -5.03 4.19
C GLN A 74 1.50 -4.10 5.24
N ARG A 75 1.24 -4.29 6.54
CA ARG A 75 1.86 -3.51 7.63
C ARG A 75 3.37 -3.69 7.66
N SER A 76 3.84 -4.94 7.56
CA SER A 76 5.27 -5.26 7.51
C SER A 76 5.94 -4.59 6.32
N LEU A 77 5.34 -4.70 5.13
CA LEU A 77 5.83 -4.06 3.91
C LEU A 77 5.80 -2.52 4.01
N LEU A 78 4.76 -1.93 4.60
CA LEU A 78 4.70 -0.49 4.84
C LEU A 78 5.88 -0.03 5.73
N GLN A 79 6.15 -0.76 6.81
CA GLN A 79 7.25 -0.43 7.72
C GLN A 79 8.61 -0.55 7.01
N SER A 80 8.84 -1.63 6.24
CA SER A 80 10.10 -1.85 5.54
C SER A 80 10.37 -0.79 4.46
N LEU A 81 9.34 -0.35 3.75
CA LEU A 81 9.46 0.71 2.74
C LEU A 81 9.61 2.11 3.36
N ARG A 82 8.94 2.37 4.49
CA ARG A 82 8.96 3.69 5.14
C ARG A 82 10.25 3.93 5.92
N ALA A 83 10.72 2.95 6.69
CA ALA A 83 11.86 3.11 7.60
C ALA A 83 13.10 3.78 6.95
N PRO A 84 13.59 3.36 5.77
CA PRO A 84 14.75 4.00 5.16
C PRO A 84 14.48 5.44 4.71
N ILE A 85 13.23 5.77 4.35
CA ILE A 85 12.83 7.14 3.98
C ILE A 85 12.80 8.02 5.23
N GLU A 86 12.18 7.52 6.31
CA GLU A 86 12.09 8.19 7.61
C GLU A 86 13.47 8.46 8.20
N GLU A 87 14.33 7.45 8.25
CA GLU A 87 15.73 7.58 8.67
C GLU A 87 16.46 8.63 7.83
N SER A 88 16.25 8.63 6.51
CA SER A 88 16.88 9.60 5.63
C SER A 88 16.45 11.04 5.94
N ILE A 89 15.19 11.26 6.35
CA ILE A 89 14.65 12.58 6.69
C ILE A 89 15.12 13.02 8.08
N LEU A 90 15.13 12.09 9.04
CA LEU A 90 15.50 12.35 10.43
C LEU A 90 17.00 12.62 10.57
N ILE A 91 17.84 11.73 10.03
CA ILE A 91 19.30 11.72 10.24
C ILE A 91 20.03 12.31 9.04
N ARG A 92 19.70 11.86 7.81
CA ARG A 92 20.55 12.16 6.63
C ARG A 92 20.22 13.45 5.90
N LYS A 93 19.08 14.11 6.17
CA LYS A 93 18.64 15.24 5.32
C LYS A 93 18.24 16.55 5.97
N GLN A 94 17.71 16.63 7.20
CA GLN A 94 17.23 17.95 7.63
C GLN A 94 17.05 18.10 9.13
N LEU A 95 16.22 17.28 9.77
CA LEU A 95 15.54 17.77 10.97
C LEU A 95 16.43 17.91 12.20
N MET A 96 17.26 16.91 12.53
CA MET A 96 18.13 16.99 13.71
C MET A 96 19.27 18.00 13.50
N THR A 97 19.90 17.98 12.33
CA THR A 97 20.99 18.91 11.99
C THR A 97 20.51 20.36 11.88
N GLU A 98 19.36 20.62 11.26
CA GLU A 98 18.76 21.96 11.20
C GLU A 98 18.37 22.44 12.59
N TYR A 99 17.77 21.58 13.41
CA TYR A 99 17.37 21.96 14.77
C TYR A 99 18.58 22.39 15.60
N GLU A 100 19.66 21.61 15.61
CA GLU A 100 20.89 21.96 16.34
C GLU A 100 21.53 23.24 15.80
N SER A 101 21.52 23.43 14.48
CA SER A 101 22.04 24.63 13.81
C SER A 101 21.24 25.90 14.16
N TYR A 102 19.90 25.83 14.15
CA TYR A 102 19.04 26.98 14.39
C TYR A 102 18.85 27.33 15.87
N HIS A 103 18.87 26.33 16.76
CA HIS A 103 18.55 26.53 18.16
C HIS A 103 19.78 26.55 19.07
N HIS A 104 20.95 26.12 18.59
CA HIS A 104 22.20 26.05 19.37
C HIS A 104 22.04 25.34 20.73
N ARG A 105 21.16 24.34 20.77
CA ARG A 105 20.83 23.55 21.97
C ARG A 105 20.83 22.08 21.63
N SER A 106 21.14 21.24 22.61
CA SER A 106 21.01 19.80 22.48
C SER A 106 19.55 19.40 22.29
N ILE A 107 19.33 18.36 21.50
CA ILE A 107 18.01 17.78 21.27
C ILE A 107 17.59 17.04 22.54
N THR A 108 16.52 17.51 23.19
CA THR A 108 15.88 16.80 24.30
C THR A 108 15.10 15.59 23.78
N PRO A 109 14.75 14.62 24.65
CA PRO A 109 13.91 13.48 24.25
C PRO A 109 12.57 13.91 23.63
N GLU A 110 11.90 14.90 24.21
CA GLU A 110 10.64 15.43 23.69
C GLU A 110 10.78 16.02 22.28
N VAL A 111 11.85 16.79 22.04
CA VAL A 111 12.14 17.33 20.71
C VAL A 111 12.42 16.19 19.73
N ARG A 112 13.19 15.18 20.15
CA ARG A 112 13.48 14.01 19.32
C ARG A 112 12.20 13.30 18.88
N ASP A 113 11.26 13.08 19.79
CA ASP A 113 9.99 12.41 19.50
C ASP A 113 9.13 13.22 18.52
N ASN A 114 9.12 14.55 18.66
CA ASN A 114 8.44 15.45 17.73
C ASN A 114 9.10 15.44 16.33
N LEU A 115 10.43 15.40 16.27
CA LEU A 115 11.18 15.30 15.01
C LEU A 115 10.96 13.94 14.34
N GLN A 116 10.93 12.84 15.10
CA GLN A 116 10.59 11.50 14.60
C GLN A 116 9.18 11.45 14.05
N THR A 117 8.21 11.98 14.80
CA THR A 117 6.82 12.10 14.34
C THR A 117 6.79 12.81 13.00
N THR A 118 7.38 14.01 12.91
CA THR A 118 7.48 14.81 11.67
C THR A 118 8.14 14.04 10.52
N ALA A 119 9.25 13.35 10.79
CA ALA A 119 9.94 12.53 9.79
C ALA A 119 9.03 11.42 9.25
N ARG A 120 8.24 10.78 10.11
CA ARG A 120 7.28 9.73 9.76
C ARG A 120 6.18 10.22 8.82
N ALA A 121 5.56 11.39 9.05
CA ALA A 121 4.59 11.93 8.07
C ALA A 121 5.25 12.23 6.73
N ARG A 122 6.41 12.89 6.75
CA ARG A 122 7.11 13.23 5.51
C ARG A 122 7.49 11.98 4.73
N ALA A 123 7.88 10.91 5.44
CA ALA A 123 8.14 9.61 4.84
C ALA A 123 6.89 8.97 4.25
N ASN A 124 5.76 9.00 4.95
CA ASN A 124 4.46 8.54 4.43
C ASN A 124 4.06 9.29 3.14
N GLU A 125 4.12 10.62 3.13
CA GLU A 125 3.76 11.41 1.93
C GLU A 125 4.68 11.12 0.75
N ARG A 126 5.99 10.97 1.01
CA ARG A 126 6.94 10.58 -0.03
C ARG A 126 6.66 9.18 -0.57
N LEU A 127 6.35 8.23 0.31
CA LEU A 127 5.98 6.88 -0.08
C LEU A 127 4.70 6.87 -0.92
N ARG A 128 3.68 7.68 -0.56
CA ARG A 128 2.46 7.85 -1.37
C ARG A 128 2.77 8.36 -2.76
N ALA A 129 3.66 9.35 -2.88
CA ALA A 129 4.07 9.87 -4.18
C ALA A 129 4.78 8.83 -5.05
N ILE A 130 5.62 7.97 -4.44
CA ILE A 130 6.26 6.83 -5.12
C ILE A 130 5.19 5.85 -5.60
N LYS A 131 4.28 5.42 -4.72
CA LYS A 131 3.22 4.46 -5.06
C LYS A 131 2.24 4.98 -6.10
N ARG A 132 1.99 6.30 -6.16
CA ARG A 132 1.17 6.91 -7.21
C ARG A 132 1.81 6.73 -8.59
N LYS A 133 3.13 6.94 -8.70
CA LYS A 133 3.88 6.73 -9.95
C LYS A 133 3.88 5.25 -10.36
N GLU A 134 4.01 4.33 -9.41
CA GLU A 134 3.92 2.89 -9.67
C GLU A 134 2.56 2.51 -10.28
N ILE A 135 1.46 2.98 -9.67
CA ILE A 135 0.10 2.73 -10.18
C ILE A 135 -0.10 3.34 -11.58
N GLU A 136 0.41 4.54 -11.82
CA GLU A 136 0.37 5.17 -13.15
C GLU A 136 1.18 4.37 -14.19
N SER A 137 2.29 3.74 -13.79
CA SER A 137 3.02 2.80 -14.66
C SER A 137 2.18 1.58 -14.99
N TRP A 138 1.63 0.90 -13.96
CA TRP A 138 0.80 -0.28 -14.16
C TRP A 138 -0.41 0.00 -15.05
N ARG A 139 -1.05 1.16 -14.89
CA ARG A 139 -2.17 1.59 -15.74
C ARG A 139 -1.77 1.82 -17.19
N ARG A 140 -0.54 2.25 -17.46
CA ARG A 140 -0.01 2.41 -18.83
C ARG A 140 0.32 1.06 -19.45
N GLU A 141 1.06 0.23 -18.72
CA GLU A 141 1.41 -1.14 -19.13
C GLU A 141 0.16 -1.96 -19.46
N PHE A 142 -0.87 -1.91 -18.61
CA PHE A 142 -2.12 -2.62 -18.85
C PHE A 142 -2.85 -2.14 -20.13
N LYS A 143 -2.84 -0.83 -20.40
CA LYS A 143 -3.44 -0.26 -21.62
C LYS A 143 -2.67 -0.67 -22.87
N GLU A 144 -1.34 -0.69 -22.80
CA GLU A 144 -0.48 -1.12 -23.91
C GLU A 144 -0.66 -2.61 -24.20
N GLN A 145 -0.69 -3.45 -23.17
CA GLN A 145 -0.98 -4.88 -23.29
C GLN A 145 -2.34 -5.13 -23.93
N HIS A 146 -3.40 -4.48 -23.44
CA HIS A 146 -4.74 -4.61 -24.02
C HIS A 146 -4.77 -4.15 -25.48
N LYS A 147 -4.06 -3.07 -25.83
CA LYS A 147 -3.98 -2.61 -27.22
C LYS A 147 -3.27 -3.63 -28.10
N GLN A 148 -2.19 -4.24 -27.62
CA GLN A 148 -1.45 -5.27 -28.34
C GLN A 148 -2.28 -6.55 -28.52
N GLU A 149 -3.01 -6.97 -27.49
CA GLU A 149 -3.92 -8.12 -27.58
C GLU A 149 -5.03 -7.90 -28.61
N GLU A 150 -5.61 -6.71 -28.67
CA GLU A 150 -6.63 -6.38 -29.69
C GLU A 150 -6.05 -6.32 -31.11
N LEU A 151 -4.80 -5.84 -31.27
CA LEU A 151 -4.10 -5.88 -32.55
C LEU A 151 -3.83 -7.33 -33.00
N ASN A 152 -3.32 -8.17 -32.10
CA ASN A 152 -3.06 -9.57 -32.40
C ASN A 152 -4.36 -10.30 -32.79
N LYS A 153 -5.46 -10.08 -32.05
CA LYS A 153 -6.78 -10.65 -32.42
C LYS A 153 -7.28 -10.15 -33.79
N ALA A 154 -6.97 -8.92 -34.16
CA ALA A 154 -7.36 -8.37 -35.47
C ALA A 154 -6.51 -8.97 -36.60
N GLU A 155 -5.21 -9.16 -36.38
CA GLU A 155 -4.30 -9.84 -37.31
C GLU A 155 -4.68 -11.31 -37.51
N ASP A 156 -5.01 -12.03 -36.44
CA ASP A 156 -5.47 -13.42 -36.51
C ASP A 156 -6.75 -13.54 -37.35
N ARG A 157 -7.73 -12.64 -37.15
CA ARG A 157 -8.97 -12.61 -37.96
C ARG A 157 -8.71 -12.31 -39.44
N LEU A 158 -7.81 -11.37 -39.74
CA LEU A 158 -7.40 -11.04 -41.11
C LEU A 158 -6.68 -12.21 -41.78
N SER A 159 -5.88 -12.97 -41.03
CA SER A 159 -5.21 -14.18 -41.52
C SER A 159 -6.19 -15.32 -41.78
N GLU A 160 -7.21 -15.49 -40.94
CA GLU A 160 -8.27 -16.49 -41.16
C GLU A 160 -9.07 -16.18 -42.43
N ASP A 161 -9.49 -14.93 -42.63
CA ASP A 161 -10.23 -14.49 -43.82
C ASP A 161 -9.44 -14.67 -45.14
N LEU A 162 -8.10 -14.62 -45.10
CA LEU A 162 -7.22 -14.84 -46.27
C LEU A 162 -6.93 -16.32 -46.58
N THR A 163 -7.32 -17.24 -45.72
CA THR A 163 -7.10 -18.69 -45.89
C THR A 163 -8.35 -19.47 -46.31
N VAL A 164 -9.49 -18.78 -46.44
CA VAL A 164 -10.76 -19.32 -46.96
C VAL A 164 -10.95 -18.86 -48.40
N ASP A 165 -10.11 -19.36 -49.31
CA ASP A 165 -10.30 -19.32 -50.78
C ASP A 165 -9.75 -20.62 -51.41
#